data_AF-A0A933TQK6-F1
#
_entry.id   AF-A0A933TQK6-F1
#
_cell.length_a   1.000
_cell.length_b   1.000
_cell.length_c   1.000
_cell.angle_alpha   90.00
_cell.angle_beta   90.00
_cell.angle_gamma   90.00
#
_symmetry.space_group_name_H-M   'P 1'
#
loop_
_entity.id
_entity.type
_entity.pdbx_description
1 polymer ?
#
loop_
_entity_poly.entity_id
_entity_poly.type
_entity_poly.pdbx_seq_one_letter_code
_entity_poly.pdbx_strand_id
1 'polypeptide(L)'
;MGWLRRFLAAALFCLAHGQALAAPQTLAIWDFDNNTPGAMGVIQSVEHLRRVLPEMLLARLVQAPGLKVVERVRLREALEEQKLGSSVLAEQDSRVRLGRILGAKRMVFGDFTLFGGVLRVDVRVVDVETSQVLMSEPINGQIADVLENMLYMADLIAMNLETKLGDAGSVGADPVVWAEYDKGLVQMDARRFDLAVDTFKALLTKHPDFTPAERQIKLALERLARM
;
A
#
# COMPACT_ATOMS: atom_id res chain seq x y z
N MET A 1 -27.69 70.84 -18.39
CA MET A 1 -26.45 70.24 -18.93
C MET A 1 -25.58 69.79 -17.76
N GLY A 2 -25.12 68.53 -17.78
CA GLY A 2 -24.09 67.94 -16.89
C GLY A 2 -24.54 67.65 -15.44
N TRP A 3 -25.12 66.51 -15.06
CA TRP A 3 -24.67 65.10 -15.13
C TRP A 3 -23.31 64.81 -14.44
N LEU A 4 -23.42 64.07 -13.33
CA LEU A 4 -22.50 63.11 -12.72
C LEU A 4 -21.06 63.53 -12.37
N ARG A 5 -20.82 63.62 -11.05
CA ARG A 5 -19.56 63.16 -10.45
C ARG A 5 -19.85 62.12 -9.37
N ARG A 6 -20.09 60.89 -9.83
CA ARG A 6 -19.94 59.66 -9.03
C ARG A 6 -18.51 59.18 -9.23
N PHE A 7 -17.63 59.39 -8.25
CA PHE A 7 -16.35 58.69 -8.22
C PHE A 7 -16.59 57.30 -7.60
N LEU A 8 -16.61 56.29 -8.47
CA LEU A 8 -16.56 54.88 -8.12
C LEU A 8 -15.22 54.57 -7.45
N ALA A 9 -15.23 54.35 -6.14
CA ALA A 9 -14.18 53.59 -5.49
C ALA A 9 -14.42 52.11 -5.81
N ALA A 10 -13.79 51.62 -6.87
CA ALA A 10 -13.70 50.20 -7.16
C ALA A 10 -12.80 49.56 -6.10
N ALA A 11 -13.40 49.01 -5.04
CA ALA A 11 -12.70 48.09 -4.15
C ALA A 11 -12.42 46.81 -4.93
N LEU A 12 -11.18 46.68 -5.42
CA LEU A 12 -10.63 45.43 -5.90
C LEU A 12 -10.67 44.41 -4.74
N PHE A 13 -11.71 43.59 -4.72
CA PHE A 13 -11.72 42.39 -3.90
C PHE A 13 -10.94 41.31 -4.67
N CYS A 14 -9.60 41.38 -4.60
CA CYS A 14 -8.76 40.26 -4.98
C CYS A 14 -9.03 39.12 -3.99
N LEU A 15 -9.99 38.26 -4.32
CA LEU A 15 -10.08 36.93 -3.74
C LEU A 15 -8.85 36.15 -4.20
N ALA A 16 -7.75 36.32 -3.48
CA ALA A 16 -6.68 35.35 -3.44
C ALA A 16 -7.28 34.05 -2.88
N HIS A 17 -7.88 33.25 -3.76
CA HIS A 17 -8.09 31.83 -3.49
C HIS A 17 -6.70 31.20 -3.47
N GLY A 18 -5.99 31.35 -2.35
CA GLY A 18 -4.94 30.43 -1.99
C GLY A 18 -5.62 29.07 -1.89
N GLN A 19 -5.53 28.27 -2.95
CA GLN A 19 -5.83 26.86 -2.85
C GLN A 19 -4.79 26.32 -1.86
N ALA A 20 -5.22 26.14 -0.60
CA ALA A 20 -4.46 25.37 0.35
C ALA A 20 -4.23 24.02 -0.32
N LEU A 21 -2.99 23.74 -0.72
CA LEU A 21 -2.60 22.42 -1.20
C LEU A 21 -3.05 21.43 -0.12
N ALA A 22 -4.08 20.66 -0.43
CA ALA A 22 -4.60 19.66 0.49
C ALA A 22 -3.43 18.76 0.91
N ALA A 23 -3.17 18.67 2.22
CA ALA A 23 -2.05 17.88 2.72
C ALA A 23 -2.17 16.44 2.18
N PRO A 24 -1.08 15.85 1.67
CA PRO A 24 -1.12 14.57 0.96
C PRO A 24 -1.82 13.52 1.82
N GLN A 25 -2.71 12.75 1.19
CA GLN A 25 -3.40 11.68 1.90
C GLN A 25 -2.37 10.63 2.29
N THR A 26 -2.37 10.20 3.55
CA THR A 26 -1.46 9.15 4.02
C THR A 26 -2.22 7.83 4.07
N LEU A 27 -1.73 6.83 3.35
CA LEU A 27 -2.35 5.51 3.20
C LEU A 27 -1.42 4.46 3.79
N ALA A 28 -1.93 3.61 4.67
CA ALA A 28 -1.23 2.40 5.10
C ALA A 28 -1.90 1.17 4.49
N ILE A 29 -1.11 0.18 4.10
CA ILE A 29 -1.58 -1.07 3.51
C ILE A 29 -1.18 -2.19 4.45
N TRP A 30 -2.16 -2.91 4.99
CA TRP A 30 -1.92 -4.01 5.91
C TRP A 30 -1.63 -5.31 5.15
N ASP A 31 -0.93 -6.24 5.82
CA ASP A 31 -0.76 -7.60 5.29
C ASP A 31 -2.13 -8.26 5.12
N PHE A 32 -2.31 -8.99 4.02
CA PHE A 32 -3.60 -9.64 3.77
C PHE A 32 -3.74 -10.90 4.63
N ASP A 33 -4.98 -11.23 4.98
CA ASP A 33 -5.30 -12.44 5.73
C ASP A 33 -5.57 -13.63 4.81
N ASN A 34 -4.89 -14.74 5.04
CA ASN A 34 -5.12 -16.01 4.34
C ASN A 34 -6.25 -16.79 5.04
N ASN A 35 -7.42 -16.84 4.41
CA ASN A 35 -8.61 -17.55 4.87
C ASN A 35 -8.82 -18.90 4.13
N THR A 36 -7.79 -19.37 3.40
CA THR A 36 -7.84 -20.64 2.65
C THR A 36 -8.14 -21.82 3.58
N PRO A 37 -9.21 -22.58 3.35
CA PRO A 37 -9.50 -23.78 4.13
C PRO A 37 -8.72 -25.00 3.60
N GLY A 38 -8.61 -26.04 4.41
CA GLY A 38 -8.16 -27.37 3.98
C GLY A 38 -6.80 -27.78 4.55
N ALA A 39 -6.11 -28.65 3.81
CA ALA A 39 -4.84 -29.24 4.25
C ALA A 39 -3.74 -28.17 4.36
N MET A 40 -2.85 -28.32 5.34
CA MET A 40 -1.77 -27.36 5.62
C MET A 40 -0.92 -27.03 4.38
N GLY A 41 -0.64 -28.02 3.51
CA GLY A 41 0.11 -27.79 2.28
C GLY A 41 -0.58 -26.85 1.29
N VAL A 42 -1.92 -26.88 1.24
CA VAL A 42 -2.71 -25.96 0.39
C VAL A 42 -2.66 -24.56 0.97
N ILE A 43 -2.84 -24.41 2.28
CA ILE A 43 -2.75 -23.11 2.97
C ILE A 43 -1.36 -22.49 2.76
N GLN A 44 -0.30 -23.30 2.95
CA GLN A 44 1.08 -22.87 2.79
C GLN A 44 1.45 -22.52 1.34
N SER A 45 0.85 -23.17 0.34
CA SER A 45 1.15 -22.88 -1.07
C SER A 45 0.81 -21.46 -1.50
N VAL A 46 -0.08 -20.77 -0.77
CA VAL A 46 -0.51 -19.39 -1.04
C VAL A 46 -0.14 -18.41 0.07
N GLU A 47 0.57 -18.85 1.10
CA GLU A 47 0.86 -18.02 2.28
C GLU A 47 1.71 -16.78 1.97
N HIS A 48 2.58 -16.87 0.96
CA HIS A 48 3.36 -15.75 0.46
C HIS A 48 2.49 -14.59 -0.06
N LEU A 49 1.27 -14.86 -0.53
CA LEU A 49 0.34 -13.84 -1.04
C LEU A 49 -0.09 -12.83 0.02
N ARG A 50 0.01 -13.19 1.31
CA ARG A 50 -0.23 -12.26 2.44
C ARG A 50 0.64 -11.01 2.36
N ARG A 51 1.87 -11.14 1.84
CA ARG A 51 2.82 -10.04 1.66
C ARG A 51 2.82 -9.54 0.22
N VAL A 52 2.76 -10.45 -0.77
CA VAL A 52 2.84 -10.06 -2.18
C VAL A 52 1.69 -9.16 -2.62
N LEU A 53 0.43 -9.52 -2.34
CA LEU A 53 -0.74 -8.74 -2.78
C LEU A 53 -0.70 -7.28 -2.30
N PRO A 54 -0.50 -6.98 -0.99
CA PRO A 54 -0.40 -5.59 -0.53
C PRO A 54 0.86 -4.88 -1.05
N GLU A 55 1.96 -5.58 -1.29
CA GLU A 55 3.18 -4.97 -1.87
C GLU A 55 2.98 -4.59 -3.35
N MET A 56 2.17 -5.33 -4.12
CA MET A 56 1.76 -4.92 -5.46
C MET A 56 0.94 -3.62 -5.43
N LEU A 57 0.01 -3.52 -4.48
CA LEU A 57 -0.74 -2.28 -4.27
C LEU A 57 0.20 -1.13 -3.90
N LEU A 58 1.11 -1.35 -2.95
CA LEU A 58 2.10 -0.35 -2.53
C LEU A 58 2.93 0.11 -3.72
N ALA A 59 3.51 -0.81 -4.49
CA ALA A 59 4.38 -0.52 -5.63
C ALA A 59 3.71 0.36 -6.70
N ARG A 60 2.40 0.22 -6.89
CA ARG A 60 1.62 1.07 -7.78
C ARG A 60 1.24 2.40 -7.12
N LEU A 61 0.72 2.35 -5.89
CA LEU A 61 0.19 3.53 -5.18
C LEU A 61 1.26 4.55 -4.78
N VAL A 62 2.50 4.12 -4.53
CA VAL A 62 3.65 5.02 -4.27
C VAL A 62 4.01 5.90 -5.46
N GLN A 63 3.52 5.58 -6.66
CA GLN A 63 3.74 6.41 -7.85
C GLN A 63 2.75 7.58 -7.94
N ALA A 64 1.77 7.65 -7.04
CA ALA A 64 0.81 8.74 -7.00
C ALA A 64 1.38 9.95 -6.23
N PRO A 65 1.62 11.10 -6.86
CA PRO A 65 2.26 12.25 -6.20
C PRO A 65 1.47 12.82 -5.01
N GLY A 66 0.14 12.65 -5.02
CA GLY A 66 -0.76 13.12 -3.96
C GLY A 66 -0.89 12.17 -2.76
N LEU A 67 -0.25 11.00 -2.83
CA LEU A 67 -0.39 9.92 -1.85
C LEU A 67 0.94 9.64 -1.15
N LYS A 68 0.92 9.67 0.17
CA LYS A 68 2.01 9.19 1.01
C LYS A 68 1.67 7.78 1.48
N VAL A 69 2.30 6.76 0.92
CA VAL A 69 2.09 5.39 1.38
C VAL A 69 3.04 5.07 2.54
N VAL A 70 2.51 4.46 3.60
CA VAL A 70 3.29 3.99 4.76
C VAL A 70 3.94 2.67 4.39
N GLU A 71 5.27 2.63 4.49
CA GLU A 71 6.05 1.41 4.25
C GLU A 71 5.70 0.30 5.25
N ARG A 72 5.59 -0.93 4.76
CA ARG A 72 5.25 -2.11 5.57
C ARG A 72 6.17 -2.32 6.78
N VAL A 73 7.47 -2.06 6.62
CA VAL A 73 8.44 -2.15 7.72
C VAL A 73 8.10 -1.21 8.89
N ARG A 74 7.50 -0.04 8.63
CA ARG A 74 7.10 0.91 9.69
C ARG A 74 5.87 0.42 10.45
N LEU A 75 4.95 -0.27 9.77
CA LEU A 75 3.83 -0.95 10.42
C LEU A 75 4.34 -2.04 11.37
N ARG A 76 5.33 -2.82 10.94
CA ARG A 76 5.95 -3.88 11.75
C ARG A 76 6.71 -3.32 12.96
N GLU A 77 7.45 -2.24 12.80
CA GLU A 77 8.16 -1.61 13.91
C GLU A 77 7.21 -1.01 14.95
N ALA A 78 6.20 -0.27 14.49
CA ALA A 78 5.22 0.29 15.40
C ALA A 78 4.47 -0.83 16.16
N LEU A 79 4.22 -1.97 15.51
CA LEU A 79 3.69 -3.15 16.18
C LEU A 79 4.62 -3.65 17.30
N GLU A 80 5.91 -3.83 17.01
CA GLU A 80 6.90 -4.30 17.99
C GLU A 80 7.02 -3.33 19.18
N GLU A 81 7.03 -2.03 18.92
CA GLU A 81 7.09 -0.99 19.95
C GLU A 81 5.88 -1.01 20.87
N GLN A 82 4.68 -1.24 20.33
CA GLN A 82 3.45 -1.35 21.12
C GLN A 82 3.36 -2.69 21.89
N LYS A 83 4.31 -3.61 21.70
CA LYS A 83 4.33 -4.95 22.31
C LYS A 83 3.01 -5.72 22.11
N LEU A 84 2.31 -5.45 21.01
CA LEU A 84 1.04 -6.13 20.74
C LEU A 84 1.32 -7.54 20.23
N GLY A 85 0.65 -8.52 20.83
CA GLY A 85 0.68 -9.90 20.34
C GLY A 85 -0.08 -10.06 19.03
N SER A 86 0.19 -11.17 18.32
CA SER A 86 -0.48 -11.52 17.07
C SER A 86 -2.01 -11.65 17.21
N SER A 87 -2.51 -12.07 18.37
CA SER A 87 -3.95 -12.17 18.66
C SER A 87 -4.65 -10.80 18.72
N VAL A 88 -4.01 -9.80 19.31
CA VAL A 88 -4.57 -8.43 19.41
C VAL A 88 -4.64 -7.78 18.04
N LEU A 89 -3.67 -8.07 17.17
CA LEU A 89 -3.69 -7.63 15.77
C LEU A 89 -4.61 -8.44 14.86
N ALA A 90 -5.24 -9.52 15.32
CA ALA A 90 -6.28 -10.17 14.52
C ALA A 90 -7.47 -9.23 14.34
N GLU A 91 -7.68 -8.31 15.28
CA GLU A 91 -8.77 -7.35 15.26
C GLU A 91 -8.44 -6.14 14.37
N GLN A 92 -9.38 -5.79 13.50
CA GLN A 92 -9.26 -4.64 12.60
C GLN A 92 -9.04 -3.32 13.37
N ASP A 93 -9.72 -3.13 14.50
CA ASP A 93 -9.62 -1.89 15.31
C ASP A 93 -8.20 -1.66 15.84
N SER A 94 -7.50 -2.73 16.22
CA SER A 94 -6.09 -2.67 16.62
C SER A 94 -5.19 -2.23 15.45
N ARG A 95 -5.46 -2.73 14.24
CA ARG A 95 -4.72 -2.34 13.03
C ARG A 95 -5.01 -0.90 12.62
N VAL A 96 -6.26 -0.44 12.75
CA VAL A 96 -6.64 0.97 12.51
C VAL A 96 -5.94 1.90 13.51
N ARG A 97 -5.88 1.51 14.78
CA ARG A 97 -5.12 2.26 15.81
C ARG A 97 -3.64 2.36 15.46
N LEU A 98 -3.04 1.28 14.96
CA LEU A 98 -1.65 1.27 14.52
C LEU A 98 -1.43 2.19 13.32
N GLY A 99 -2.33 2.17 12.33
CA GLY A 99 -2.33 3.12 11.22
C GLY A 99 -2.39 4.57 11.69
N ARG A 100 -3.24 4.86 12.69
CA ARG A 100 -3.36 6.20 13.29
C ARG A 100 -2.06 6.66 13.95
N ILE A 101 -1.36 5.78 14.67
CA ILE A 101 -0.05 6.08 15.28
C ILE A 101 0.97 6.47 14.21
N LEU A 102 0.92 5.82 13.05
CA LEU A 102 1.78 6.12 11.90
C LEU A 102 1.28 7.29 11.03
N GLY A 103 0.21 7.96 11.44
CA GLY A 103 -0.36 9.11 10.73
C GLY A 103 -1.13 8.75 9.46
N ALA A 104 -1.52 7.49 9.28
CA ALA A 104 -2.38 7.08 8.17
C ALA A 104 -3.79 7.66 8.36
N LYS A 105 -4.32 8.29 7.31
CA LYS A 105 -5.71 8.74 7.22
C LYS A 105 -6.62 7.65 6.66
N ARG A 106 -6.03 6.72 5.90
CA ARG A 106 -6.70 5.63 5.20
C ARG A 106 -5.92 4.34 5.44
N MET A 107 -6.64 3.24 5.59
CA MET A 107 -6.07 1.90 5.70
C MET A 107 -6.62 1.03 4.58
N VAL A 108 -5.75 0.31 3.88
CA VAL A 108 -6.14 -0.80 3.00
C VAL A 108 -6.02 -2.09 3.79
N PHE A 109 -7.09 -2.85 3.79
CA PHE A 109 -7.13 -4.23 4.28
C PHE A 109 -7.46 -5.15 3.12
N GLY A 110 -7.09 -6.42 3.28
CA GLY A 110 -7.59 -7.44 2.40
C GLY A 110 -7.50 -8.82 3.02
N ASP A 111 -8.29 -9.72 2.46
CA ASP A 111 -8.24 -11.13 2.77
C ASP A 111 -8.38 -11.94 1.49
N PHE A 112 -7.90 -13.18 1.51
CA PHE A 112 -7.97 -14.04 0.35
C PHE A 112 -8.26 -15.49 0.72
N THR A 113 -8.90 -16.20 -0.20
CA THR A 113 -9.27 -17.60 -0.06
C THR A 113 -8.97 -18.33 -1.37
N LEU A 114 -8.18 -19.40 -1.32
CA LEU A 114 -8.03 -20.34 -2.43
C LEU A 114 -9.04 -21.49 -2.25
N PHE A 115 -9.95 -21.66 -3.21
CA PHE A 115 -10.90 -22.77 -3.20
C PHE A 115 -11.10 -23.31 -4.61
N GLY A 116 -10.92 -24.62 -4.80
CA GLY A 116 -11.09 -25.26 -6.12
C GLY A 116 -10.16 -24.70 -7.20
N GLY A 117 -8.97 -24.21 -6.84
CA GLY A 117 -8.02 -23.59 -7.77
C GLY A 117 -8.33 -22.14 -8.13
N VAL A 118 -9.44 -21.58 -7.63
CA VAL A 118 -9.81 -20.17 -7.79
C VAL A 118 -9.39 -19.41 -6.55
N LEU A 119 -8.58 -18.37 -6.75
CA LEU A 119 -8.23 -17.41 -5.72
C LEU A 119 -9.26 -16.28 -5.74
N ARG A 120 -9.87 -16.02 -4.59
CA ARG A 120 -10.68 -14.81 -4.35
C ARG A 120 -9.93 -13.92 -3.38
N VAL A 121 -9.85 -12.64 -3.68
CA VAL A 121 -9.26 -11.59 -2.85
C VAL A 121 -10.31 -10.51 -2.64
N ASP A 122 -10.59 -10.13 -1.40
CA ASP A 122 -11.49 -9.02 -1.07
C ASP A 122 -10.62 -7.87 -0.51
N VAL A 123 -10.64 -6.70 -1.16
CA VAL A 123 -9.84 -5.53 -0.77
C VAL A 123 -10.75 -4.41 -0.28
N ARG A 124 -10.39 -3.77 0.85
CA ARG A 124 -11.19 -2.76 1.52
C ARG A 124 -10.37 -1.53 1.86
N VAL A 125 -10.92 -0.34 1.63
CA VAL A 125 -10.35 0.93 2.09
C VAL A 125 -11.19 1.45 3.25
N VAL A 126 -10.55 1.77 4.37
CA VAL A 126 -11.18 2.22 5.60
C VAL A 126 -10.67 3.60 5.98
N ASP A 127 -11.58 4.48 6.36
CA ASP A 127 -11.27 5.77 6.99
C ASP A 127 -10.80 5.53 8.43
N VAL A 128 -9.59 5.98 8.78
CA VAL A 128 -8.99 5.72 10.10
C VAL A 128 -9.64 6.52 11.22
N GLU A 129 -10.25 7.66 10.91
CA GLU A 129 -10.90 8.52 11.89
C GLU A 129 -12.29 7.99 12.25
N THR A 130 -13.07 7.61 11.23
CA THR A 130 -14.47 7.21 11.41
C THR A 130 -14.70 5.70 11.43
N SER A 131 -13.66 4.91 11.09
CA SER A 131 -13.75 3.46 10.85
C SER A 131 -14.74 3.05 9.75
N GLN A 132 -15.17 3.99 8.91
CA GLN A 132 -16.09 3.70 7.80
C GLN A 132 -15.35 3.03 6.63
N VAL A 133 -16.01 2.06 6.00
CA VAL A 133 -15.54 1.46 4.74
C VAL A 133 -15.88 2.40 3.60
N LEU A 134 -14.86 2.89 2.89
CA LEU A 134 -14.98 3.80 1.74
C LEU A 134 -15.06 3.08 0.40
N MET A 135 -14.48 1.88 0.35
CA MET A 135 -14.40 1.02 -0.82
C MET A 135 -14.28 -0.43 -0.37
N SER A 136 -14.94 -1.34 -1.08
CA SER A 136 -14.81 -2.79 -0.89
C SER A 136 -15.03 -3.49 -2.21
N GLU A 137 -13.98 -4.05 -2.79
CA GLU A 137 -14.04 -4.66 -4.12
C GLU A 137 -13.37 -6.05 -4.11
N PRO A 138 -14.05 -7.08 -4.66
CA PRO A 138 -13.45 -8.40 -4.84
C PRO A 138 -12.69 -8.52 -6.17
N ILE A 139 -11.71 -9.40 -6.21
CA ILE A 139 -11.08 -9.94 -7.41
C ILE A 139 -11.11 -11.46 -7.30
N ASN A 140 -11.48 -12.15 -8.36
CA ASN A 140 -11.49 -13.61 -8.38
C ASN A 140 -10.97 -14.15 -9.71
N GLY A 141 -10.22 -15.24 -9.65
CA GLY A 141 -9.69 -15.88 -10.85
C GLY A 141 -8.62 -16.90 -10.51
N GLN A 142 -7.84 -17.31 -11.51
CA GLN A 142 -6.61 -18.03 -11.22
C GLN A 142 -5.60 -17.07 -10.58
N ILE A 143 -4.59 -17.61 -9.89
CA ILE A 143 -3.60 -16.79 -9.18
C ILE A 143 -2.93 -15.78 -10.12
N ALA A 144 -2.56 -16.19 -11.33
CA ALA A 144 -1.96 -15.29 -12.33
C ALA A 144 -2.90 -14.13 -12.68
N ASP A 145 -4.17 -14.43 -13.00
CA ASP A 145 -5.18 -13.42 -13.32
C ASP A 145 -5.39 -12.43 -12.16
N VAL A 146 -5.43 -12.94 -10.91
CA VAL A 146 -5.58 -12.08 -9.73
C VAL A 146 -4.38 -11.15 -9.59
N LEU A 147 -3.15 -11.65 -9.74
CA LEU A 147 -1.94 -10.85 -9.64
C LEU A 147 -1.91 -9.76 -10.72
N GLU A 148 -2.27 -10.08 -11.97
CA GLU A 148 -2.40 -9.09 -13.04
C GLU A 148 -3.43 -7.99 -12.70
N ASN A 149 -4.55 -8.37 -12.11
CA ASN A 149 -5.63 -7.44 -11.74
C ASN A 149 -5.36 -6.63 -10.46
N MET A 150 -4.30 -6.93 -9.69
CA MET A 150 -3.94 -6.13 -8.52
C MET A 150 -3.52 -4.70 -8.88
N LEU A 151 -2.96 -4.48 -10.08
CA LEU A 151 -2.64 -3.13 -10.55
C LEU A 151 -3.90 -2.32 -10.83
N TYR A 152 -4.92 -2.94 -11.43
CA TYR A 152 -6.23 -2.32 -11.61
C TYR A 152 -6.89 -2.00 -10.26
N MET A 153 -6.77 -2.89 -9.27
CA MET A 153 -7.25 -2.61 -7.90
C MET A 153 -6.56 -1.39 -7.28
N ALA A 154 -5.25 -1.26 -7.46
CA ALA A 154 -4.53 -0.06 -7.02
C ALA A 154 -5.02 1.21 -7.72
N ASP A 155 -5.34 1.13 -9.02
CA ASP A 155 -5.91 2.25 -9.76
C ASP A 155 -7.30 2.64 -9.22
N LEU A 156 -8.16 1.66 -8.92
CA LEU A 156 -9.45 1.91 -8.27
C LEU A 156 -9.32 2.56 -6.90
N ILE A 157 -8.37 2.09 -6.07
CA ILE A 157 -8.07 2.70 -4.77
C ILE A 157 -7.66 4.16 -4.95
N ALA A 158 -6.75 4.45 -5.89
CA ALA A 158 -6.32 5.83 -6.13
C ALA A 158 -7.47 6.72 -6.61
N MET A 159 -8.34 6.22 -7.48
CA MET A 159 -9.54 6.93 -7.92
C MET A 159 -10.50 7.23 -6.76
N ASN A 160 -10.76 6.25 -5.89
CA ASN A 160 -11.60 6.43 -4.70
C ASN A 160 -11.00 7.46 -3.72
N LEU A 161 -9.68 7.55 -3.66
CA LEU A 161 -8.94 8.54 -2.87
C LEU A 161 -8.72 9.88 -3.59
N GLU A 162 -9.43 10.11 -4.72
CA GLU A 162 -9.35 11.33 -5.54
C GLU A 162 -7.91 11.70 -5.95
N THR A 163 -7.07 10.68 -6.10
CA THR A 163 -5.66 10.81 -6.45
C THR A 163 -5.43 10.37 -7.88
N LYS A 164 -4.69 11.20 -8.62
CA LYS A 164 -4.23 10.83 -9.96
C LYS A 164 -2.98 9.96 -9.84
N LEU A 165 -3.04 8.78 -10.41
CA LEU A 165 -1.84 8.02 -10.72
C LEU A 165 -1.25 8.56 -12.03
N GLY A 166 0.08 8.64 -12.07
CA GLY A 166 0.78 8.78 -13.36
C GLY A 166 0.69 7.48 -14.16
N ASP A 167 1.34 7.46 -15.32
CA ASP A 167 1.49 6.25 -16.13
C ASP A 167 1.86 5.07 -15.24
N ALA A 168 1.16 3.95 -15.42
CA ALA A 168 1.56 2.70 -14.79
C ALA A 168 2.95 2.38 -15.35
N GLY A 169 4.00 2.75 -14.62
CA GLY A 169 5.36 2.33 -14.97
C GLY A 169 5.44 0.80 -15.01
N SER A 170 6.64 0.27 -15.24
CA SER A 170 6.91 -1.17 -15.26
C SER A 170 6.82 -1.82 -13.86
N VAL A 171 5.69 -1.72 -13.17
CA VAL A 171 5.39 -2.62 -12.05
C VAL A 171 5.11 -3.97 -12.68
N GLY A 172 6.17 -4.77 -12.87
CA GLY A 172 6.08 -6.05 -13.56
C GLY A 172 5.03 -6.93 -12.90
N ALA A 173 4.07 -7.44 -13.67
CA ALA A 173 3.00 -8.31 -13.17
C ALA A 173 3.42 -9.78 -13.06
N ASP A 174 4.65 -10.13 -13.48
CA ASP A 174 5.13 -11.51 -13.51
C ASP A 174 5.10 -12.15 -12.11
N PRO A 175 4.25 -13.18 -11.89
CA PRO A 175 4.14 -13.85 -10.60
C PRO A 175 5.46 -14.42 -10.08
N VAL A 176 6.36 -14.84 -10.97
CA VAL A 176 7.66 -15.42 -10.59
C VAL A 176 8.56 -14.36 -9.96
N VAL A 177 8.56 -13.14 -10.51
CA VAL A 177 9.34 -12.01 -9.97
C VAL A 177 8.85 -11.64 -8.57
N TRP A 178 7.53 -11.59 -8.38
CA TRP A 178 6.93 -11.32 -7.06
C TRP A 178 7.20 -12.44 -6.04
N ALA A 179 7.21 -13.70 -6.47
CA ALA A 179 7.58 -14.81 -5.61
C ALA A 179 9.07 -14.79 -5.21
N GLU A 180 9.98 -14.36 -6.10
CA GLU A 180 11.38 -14.13 -5.74
C GLU A 180 11.54 -12.92 -4.79
N TYR A 181 10.80 -11.84 -5.03
CA TYR A 181 10.78 -10.65 -4.17
C TYR A 181 10.32 -10.97 -2.73
N ASP A 182 9.31 -11.84 -2.58
CA ASP A 182 8.82 -12.27 -1.26
C ASP A 182 9.93 -12.87 -0.38
N LYS A 183 10.91 -13.58 -0.98
CA LYS A 183 12.04 -14.16 -0.23
C LYS A 183 12.83 -13.07 0.50
N GLY A 184 13.02 -11.91 -0.15
CA GLY A 184 13.68 -10.76 0.46
C GLY A 184 12.83 -10.14 1.56
N LEU A 185 11.51 -10.04 1.37
CA LEU A 185 10.60 -9.55 2.43
C LEU A 185 10.60 -10.44 3.67
N VAL A 186 10.66 -11.77 3.50
CA VAL A 186 10.79 -12.71 4.63
C VAL A 186 12.08 -12.45 5.41
N GLN A 187 13.17 -12.14 4.72
CA GLN A 187 14.44 -11.80 5.36
C GLN A 187 14.38 -10.43 6.06
N MET A 188 13.69 -9.44 5.47
CA MET A 188 13.40 -8.15 6.11
C MET A 188 12.62 -8.34 7.42
N ASP A 189 11.57 -9.15 7.41
CA ASP A 189 10.77 -9.48 8.60
C ASP A 189 11.60 -10.21 9.67
N ALA A 190 12.52 -11.07 9.23
CA ALA A 190 13.46 -11.75 10.12
C ALA A 190 14.63 -10.86 10.58
N ARG A 191 14.65 -9.58 10.22
CA ARG A 191 15.73 -8.60 10.48
C ARG A 191 17.10 -9.04 9.95
N ARG A 192 17.13 -9.91 8.94
CA ARG A 192 18.32 -10.35 8.20
C ARG A 192 18.54 -9.40 7.02
N PHE A 193 18.83 -8.14 7.33
CA PHE A 193 18.88 -7.06 6.35
C PHE A 193 20.01 -7.22 5.32
N ASP A 194 21.12 -7.83 5.73
CA ASP A 194 22.23 -8.22 4.86
C ASP A 194 21.76 -9.21 3.78
N LEU A 195 21.14 -10.32 4.19
CA LEU A 195 20.60 -11.32 3.26
C LEU A 195 19.49 -10.75 2.37
N ALA A 196 18.66 -9.85 2.92
CA ALA A 196 17.62 -9.16 2.17
C ALA A 196 18.22 -8.32 1.04
N VAL A 197 19.26 -7.53 1.32
CA VAL A 197 19.98 -6.73 0.32
C VAL A 197 20.54 -7.62 -0.79
N ASP A 198 21.19 -8.73 -0.44
CA ASP A 198 21.76 -9.65 -1.44
C ASP A 198 20.67 -10.28 -2.31
N THR A 199 19.54 -10.69 -1.71
CA THR A 199 18.40 -11.25 -2.42
C THR A 199 17.79 -10.25 -3.40
N PHE A 200 17.56 -9.00 -2.97
CA PHE A 200 17.02 -7.96 -3.83
C PHE A 200 18.00 -7.54 -4.94
N LYS A 201 19.31 -7.49 -4.67
CA LYS A 201 20.33 -7.22 -5.71
C LYS A 201 20.38 -8.33 -6.76
N ALA A 202 20.29 -9.59 -6.34
CA ALA A 202 20.21 -10.72 -7.26
C ALA A 202 18.96 -10.65 -8.13
N LEU A 203 17.82 -10.22 -7.57
CA LEU A 203 16.58 -9.98 -8.31
C LEU A 203 16.77 -8.88 -9.36
N LEU A 204 17.33 -7.72 -8.98
CA LEU A 204 17.57 -6.59 -9.88
C LEU A 204 18.61 -6.91 -10.97
N THR A 205 19.51 -7.86 -10.74
CA THR A 205 20.43 -8.32 -11.80
C THR A 205 19.68 -9.00 -12.95
N LYS A 206 18.58 -9.69 -12.66
CA LYS A 206 17.71 -10.35 -13.66
C LYS A 206 16.60 -9.41 -14.17
N HIS A 207 16.11 -8.54 -13.31
CA HIS A 207 14.97 -7.64 -13.57
C HIS A 207 15.32 -6.20 -13.14
N PRO A 208 16.15 -5.48 -13.93
CA PRO A 208 16.67 -4.16 -13.54
C PRO A 208 15.59 -3.11 -13.26
N ASP A 209 14.44 -3.19 -13.94
CA ASP A 209 13.37 -2.21 -13.82
C ASP A 209 12.38 -2.52 -12.68
N PHE A 210 12.65 -3.53 -11.85
CA PHE A 210 11.78 -3.93 -10.75
C PHE A 210 11.98 -3.03 -9.51
N THR A 211 11.47 -1.80 -9.62
CA THR A 211 11.60 -0.74 -8.61
C THR A 211 11.19 -1.09 -7.17
N PRO A 212 10.26 -2.05 -6.88
CA PRO A 212 9.99 -2.46 -5.50
C PRO A 212 11.24 -2.95 -4.76
N ALA A 213 12.13 -3.68 -5.44
CA ALA A 213 13.36 -4.19 -4.84
C ALA A 213 14.34 -3.08 -4.46
N GLU A 214 14.49 -2.05 -5.29
CA GLU A 214 15.36 -0.89 -4.99
C GLU A 214 14.95 -0.18 -3.69
N ARG A 215 13.63 -0.02 -3.50
CA ARG A 215 13.05 0.60 -2.30
C ARG A 215 13.40 -0.22 -1.06
N GLN A 216 13.26 -1.54 -1.12
CA GLN A 216 13.58 -2.43 -0.01
C GLN A 216 15.08 -2.47 0.29
N ILE A 217 15.96 -2.41 -0.73
CA ILE A 217 17.41 -2.29 -0.51
C ILE A 217 17.73 -1.01 0.26
N LYS A 218 17.17 0.13 -0.14
CA LYS A 218 17.37 1.40 0.57
C LYS A 218 16.94 1.29 2.03
N LEU A 219 15.74 0.75 2.28
CA LEU A 219 15.23 0.54 3.63
C LEU A 219 16.14 -0.40 4.45
N ALA A 220 16.58 -1.51 3.89
CA ALA A 220 17.47 -2.46 4.55
C ALA A 220 18.81 -1.83 4.94
N LEU A 221 19.43 -1.06 4.03
CA LEU A 221 20.68 -0.35 4.28
C LEU A 221 20.52 0.71 5.38
N GLU A 222 19.41 1.45 5.39
CA GLU A 222 19.09 2.38 6.48
C GLU A 222 18.98 1.69 7.85
N ARG A 223 18.59 0.40 7.89
CA ARG A 223 18.55 -0.38 9.14
C ARG A 223 19.90 -0.90 9.56
N LEU A 224 20.68 -1.42 8.62
CA LEU A 224 22.06 -1.83 8.89
C LEU A 224 22.89 -0.68 9.45
N ALA A 225 22.68 0.55 8.99
CA ALA A 225 23.39 1.73 9.47
C ALA A 225 22.99 2.18 10.90
N ARG A 226 21.88 1.67 11.45
CA ARG A 226 21.39 2.01 12.81
C ARG A 226 21.67 0.93 13.85
N MET A 227 22.23 -0.21 13.43
CA MET A 227 22.65 -1.32 14.29
C MET A 227 24.06 -1.08 14.81
#